data_AF-A0A2U2MYN4-F1
#
_entry.id   AF-A0A2U2MYN4-F1
#
_cell.length_a   1.000
_cell.length_b   1.000
_cell.length_c   1.000
_cell.angle_alpha   90.00
_cell.angle_beta   90.00
_cell.angle_gamma   90.00
#
_symmetry.space_group_name_H-M   'P 1'
#
loop_
_entity.id
_entity.type
_entity.pdbx_description
1 polymer ?
#
loop_
_entity_poly.entity_id
_entity_poly.type
_entity_poly.pdbx_seq_one_letter_code
_entity_poly.pdbx_strand_id
1 'polypeptide(L)'
;MRPTTPAPAALTAPLRLPRHSLLAFIASTSVMLISAKYAWYIIALQIVLALIADRRRWATYVAALLIPTILIHGGISFAISSGAIIGGDPIESRGVQLQMIARVAQRNPDGISDEAKKNLSPVFNLDQMADAYFQQDADPVKSSGIQAKKVSYKWRTVTPEDMNGFNKAWLAIVKDNPVIALDALLAKCFGYFNVTDRPYVSMDYYVTSDYVQKNSTWIKSYHHDWREKVVKFTKQWGKIPVLGWFVHGNFYVVLTLLIGAAEVIRRRWLTLMTHIPLLLLMGVMITAPANNFERHMLPVAFVFGFVVLTYWRDSHAEWAKDVALTSR
;
A
#
# COMPACT_ATOMS: atom_id res chain seq x y z
N MET A 1 35.14 42.10 33.27
CA MET A 1 33.79 41.78 32.74
C MET A 1 33.94 41.26 31.32
N ARG A 2 33.81 39.95 31.10
CA ARG A 2 33.70 39.40 29.73
C ARG A 2 32.29 39.67 29.21
N PRO A 3 32.11 40.13 27.96
CA PRO A 3 30.79 40.26 27.38
C PRO A 3 30.14 38.88 27.29
N THR A 4 28.91 38.80 27.79
CA THR A 4 28.04 37.64 27.67
C THR A 4 27.81 37.36 26.19
N THR A 5 28.29 36.21 25.72
CA THR A 5 27.85 35.63 24.45
C THR A 5 26.32 35.51 24.46
N PRO A 6 25.60 36.02 23.46
CA PRO A 6 24.16 35.83 23.41
C PRO A 6 23.85 34.33 23.26
N ALA A 7 22.94 33.84 24.10
CA ALA A 7 22.38 32.50 24.04
C ALA A 7 21.69 32.23 22.68
N PRO A 8 21.53 30.96 22.26
CA PRO A 8 21.28 30.59 20.87
C PRO A 8 19.81 30.75 20.46
N ALA A 9 19.32 31.98 20.30
CA ALA A 9 17.99 32.23 19.74
C ALA A 9 17.88 31.87 18.25
N ALA A 10 19.01 31.78 17.53
CA ALA A 10 19.03 31.46 16.10
C ALA A 10 18.81 29.97 15.77
N LEU A 11 18.90 29.07 16.74
CA LEU A 11 18.77 27.61 16.52
C LEU A 11 17.32 27.08 16.62
N THR A 12 16.34 27.94 16.89
CA THR A 12 14.92 27.54 17.11
C THR A 12 13.96 28.03 16.02
N ALA A 13 14.41 28.87 15.08
CA ALA A 13 13.54 29.39 14.03
C ALA A 13 13.06 28.27 13.09
N PRO A 14 11.77 28.26 12.71
CA PRO A 14 11.24 27.25 11.80
C PRO A 14 11.87 27.39 10.41
N LEU A 15 12.38 26.28 9.88
CA LEU A 15 12.92 26.21 8.53
C LEU A 15 11.78 26.17 7.52
N ARG A 16 11.82 27.08 6.55
CA ARG A 16 10.81 27.18 5.48
C ARG A 16 11.40 26.66 4.18
N LEU A 17 10.60 25.89 3.44
CA LEU A 17 10.95 25.51 2.07
C LEU A 17 10.81 26.72 1.13
N PRO A 18 11.57 26.75 0.02
CA PRO A 18 11.31 27.64 -1.09
C PRO A 18 9.86 27.50 -1.56
N ARG A 19 9.23 28.61 -1.98
CA ARG A 19 7.81 28.65 -2.36
C ARG A 19 7.44 27.59 -3.41
N HIS A 20 8.25 27.45 -4.45
CA HIS A 20 8.01 26.45 -5.50
C HIS A 20 8.04 25.01 -4.97
N SER A 21 8.95 24.70 -4.04
CA SER A 21 9.07 23.37 -3.43
C SER A 21 7.88 23.08 -2.51
N LEU A 22 7.43 24.08 -1.75
CA LEU A 22 6.22 23.96 -0.92
C LEU A 22 4.97 23.72 -1.78
N LEU A 23 4.80 24.48 -2.87
CA LEU A 23 3.69 24.32 -3.80
C LEU A 23 3.70 22.94 -4.47
N ALA A 24 4.87 22.48 -4.92
CA ALA A 24 5.02 21.14 -5.48
C ALA A 24 4.65 20.05 -4.46
N PHE A 25 5.04 20.23 -3.19
CA PHE A 25 4.70 19.28 -2.14
C PHE A 25 3.19 19.25 -1.85
N ILE A 26 2.56 20.42 -1.72
CA ILE A 26 1.09 20.53 -1.59
C ILE A 26 0.39 19.84 -2.76
N ALA A 27 0.82 20.13 -4.00
CA ALA A 27 0.24 19.54 -5.20
C ALA A 27 0.39 18.01 -5.20
N SER A 28 1.58 17.49 -4.86
CA SER A 28 1.84 16.06 -4.76
C SER A 28 0.94 15.38 -3.73
N THR A 29 0.78 15.97 -2.54
CA THR A 29 -0.09 15.43 -1.49
C THR A 29 -1.55 15.42 -1.95
N SER A 30 -2.02 16.52 -2.56
CA SER A 30 -3.39 16.63 -3.06
C SER A 30 -3.67 15.58 -4.15
N VAL A 31 -2.76 15.41 -5.11
CA VAL A 31 -2.88 14.37 -6.14
C VAL A 31 -2.95 12.99 -5.51
N MET A 32 -2.11 12.71 -4.51
CA MET A 32 -2.13 11.42 -3.82
C MET A 32 -3.46 11.16 -3.10
N LEU A 33 -4.01 12.16 -2.40
CA LEU A 33 -5.30 12.06 -1.69
C LEU A 33 -6.50 11.88 -2.64
N ILE A 34 -6.48 12.53 -3.79
CA ILE A 34 -7.53 12.42 -4.81
C ILE A 34 -7.44 11.06 -5.53
N SER A 35 -6.22 10.60 -5.82
CA SER A 35 -6.00 9.39 -6.63
C SER A 35 -6.13 8.09 -5.86
N ALA A 36 -5.84 8.10 -4.54
CA ALA A 36 -5.81 6.90 -3.73
C ALA A 36 -6.64 7.05 -2.45
N LYS A 37 -7.74 6.30 -2.37
CA LYS A 37 -8.68 6.27 -1.23
C LYS A 37 -8.00 6.15 0.14
N TYR A 38 -6.91 5.39 0.21
CA TYR A 38 -6.19 5.06 1.45
C TYR A 38 -4.90 5.87 1.66
N ALA A 39 -4.63 6.85 0.79
CA ALA A 39 -3.44 7.71 0.91
C ALA A 39 -3.38 8.48 2.24
N TRP A 40 -4.53 8.81 2.81
CA TRP A 40 -4.60 9.59 4.05
C TRP A 40 -3.96 8.84 5.24
N TYR A 41 -4.01 7.49 5.27
CA TYR A 41 -3.33 6.71 6.30
C TYR A 41 -1.80 6.85 6.20
N ILE A 42 -1.27 6.82 4.97
CA ILE A 42 0.15 7.03 4.70
C ILE A 42 0.56 8.43 5.17
N ILE A 43 -0.23 9.45 4.80
CA ILE A 43 0.06 10.84 5.16
C ILE A 43 -0.02 11.06 6.67
N ALA A 44 -1.03 10.50 7.35
CA ALA A 44 -1.20 10.65 8.79
C ALA A 44 0.03 10.12 9.55
N LEU A 45 0.48 8.92 9.22
CA LEU A 45 1.69 8.35 9.81
C LEU A 45 2.95 9.12 9.39
N GLN A 46 3.03 9.57 8.14
CA GLN A 46 4.13 10.40 7.66
C GLN A 46 4.22 11.74 8.42
N ILE A 47 3.11 12.39 8.74
CA ILE A 47 3.09 13.62 9.55
C ILE A 47 3.72 13.36 10.93
N VAL A 48 3.30 12.28 11.60
CA VAL A 48 3.83 11.91 12.92
C VAL A 48 5.35 11.69 12.84
N LEU A 49 5.80 10.87 11.88
CA LEU A 49 7.22 10.55 11.72
C LEU A 49 8.05 11.79 11.32
N ALA A 50 7.54 12.63 10.41
CA ALA A 50 8.21 13.84 9.98
C ALA A 50 8.33 14.87 11.13
N LEU A 51 7.30 15.01 11.97
CA LEU A 51 7.35 15.86 13.15
C LEU A 51 8.30 15.32 14.21
N ILE A 52 8.44 14.00 14.37
CA ILE A 52 9.44 13.43 15.29
C ILE A 52 10.86 13.69 14.77
N ALA A 53 11.10 13.47 13.47
CA ALA A 53 12.41 13.52 12.87
C ALA A 53 12.93 14.95 12.58
N ASP A 54 12.05 15.88 12.20
CA ASP A 54 12.42 17.25 11.83
C ASP A 54 11.39 18.28 12.30
N ARG A 55 11.33 18.51 13.62
CA ARG A 55 10.44 19.47 14.27
C ARG A 55 10.57 20.90 13.72
N ARG A 56 11.74 21.26 13.16
CA ARG A 56 12.00 22.63 12.67
C ARG A 56 11.18 22.96 11.43
N ARG A 57 10.74 21.96 10.67
CA ARG A 57 9.91 22.14 9.46
C ARG A 57 8.42 21.93 9.70
N TRP A 58 7.94 21.94 10.95
CA TRP A 58 6.53 21.68 11.29
C TRP A 58 5.53 22.47 10.42
N ALA A 59 5.79 23.76 10.16
CA ALA A 59 4.90 24.60 9.36
C ALA A 59 4.78 24.11 7.91
N THR A 60 5.86 23.54 7.37
CA THR A 60 5.84 22.88 6.06
C THR A 60 4.97 21.63 6.09
N TYR A 61 5.08 20.79 7.11
CA TYR A 61 4.27 19.57 7.23
C TYR A 61 2.79 19.88 7.45
N VAL A 62 2.48 20.91 8.24
CA VAL A 62 1.10 21.38 8.41
C VAL A 62 0.52 21.87 7.08
N ALA A 63 1.25 22.74 6.37
CA ALA A 63 0.80 23.31 5.10
C ALA A 63 0.71 22.27 3.97
N ALA A 64 1.68 21.36 3.87
CA ALA A 64 1.82 20.44 2.73
C ALA A 64 1.20 19.07 2.94
N LEU A 65 1.01 18.62 4.19
CA LEU A 65 0.46 17.30 4.50
C LEU A 65 -0.89 17.42 5.22
N LEU A 66 -0.93 18.14 6.35
CA LEU A 66 -2.12 18.16 7.21
C LEU A 66 -3.29 18.90 6.57
N ILE A 67 -3.09 20.14 6.11
CA ILE A 67 -4.16 20.96 5.52
C ILE A 67 -4.80 20.26 4.31
N PRO A 68 -4.05 19.79 3.29
CA PRO A 68 -4.63 19.06 2.17
C PRO A 68 -5.40 17.81 2.61
N THR A 69 -4.87 17.07 3.60
CA THR A 69 -5.54 15.88 4.13
C THR A 69 -6.89 16.23 4.76
N ILE A 70 -6.94 17.24 5.64
CA ILE A 70 -8.19 17.68 6.27
C ILE A 70 -9.19 18.16 5.22
N LEU A 71 -8.76 18.99 4.27
CA LEU A 71 -9.66 19.55 3.26
C LEU A 71 -10.23 18.49 2.32
N ILE A 72 -9.37 17.61 1.79
CA ILE A 72 -9.79 16.61 0.79
C ILE A 72 -10.48 15.43 1.46
N HIS A 73 -9.84 14.79 2.45
CA HIS A 73 -10.44 13.62 3.11
C HIS A 73 -11.65 14.01 3.96
N GLY A 74 -11.57 15.14 4.69
CA GLY A 74 -12.69 15.68 5.44
C GLY A 74 -13.84 16.11 4.52
N GLY A 75 -13.54 16.75 3.39
CA GLY A 75 -14.54 17.11 2.38
C GLY A 75 -15.25 15.90 1.78
N ILE A 76 -14.51 14.85 1.40
CA ILE A 76 -15.09 13.58 0.91
C ILE A 76 -15.95 12.93 1.99
N SER A 77 -15.47 12.88 3.24
CA SER A 77 -16.19 12.27 4.36
C SER A 77 -17.50 13.02 4.66
N PHE A 78 -17.46 14.36 4.62
CA PHE A 78 -18.65 15.19 4.75
C PHE A 78 -19.64 14.92 3.61
N ALA A 79 -19.19 14.86 2.37
CA ALA A 79 -20.03 14.56 1.21
C ALA A 79 -20.66 13.15 1.27
N ILE A 80 -19.96 12.17 1.84
CA ILE A 80 -20.55 10.85 2.12
C ILE A 80 -21.62 10.95 3.20
N SER A 81 -21.32 11.64 4.31
CA SER A 81 -22.26 11.77 5.43
C SER A 81 -23.53 12.56 5.08
N SER A 82 -23.43 13.50 4.14
CA SER A 82 -24.58 14.28 3.64
C SER A 82 -25.39 13.56 2.56
N GLY A 83 -24.98 12.34 2.16
CA GLY A 83 -25.63 11.58 1.10
C GLY A 83 -25.32 12.07 -0.33
N ALA A 84 -24.43 13.05 -0.49
CA ALA A 84 -24.01 13.53 -1.81
C ALA A 84 -23.11 12.52 -2.55
N ILE A 85 -22.43 11.64 -1.82
CA ILE A 85 -21.58 10.57 -2.36
C ILE A 85 -21.94 9.24 -1.71
N ILE A 86 -22.04 8.17 -2.51
CA ILE A 86 -22.26 6.81 -2.01
C ILE A 86 -20.98 6.33 -1.30
N GLY A 87 -21.10 5.99 -0.02
CA GLY A 87 -20.03 5.37 0.76
C GLY A 87 -19.70 3.96 0.27
N GLY A 88 -18.44 3.55 0.41
CA GLY A 88 -18.04 2.16 0.14
C GLY A 88 -18.41 1.23 1.29
N ASP A 89 -18.64 -0.06 0.98
CA ASP A 89 -18.88 -1.08 2.01
C ASP A 89 -17.66 -1.22 2.93
N PRO A 90 -17.82 -1.17 4.27
CA PRO A 90 -16.74 -1.37 5.24
C PRO A 90 -15.92 -2.65 5.01
N ILE A 91 -16.52 -3.69 4.43
CA ILE A 91 -15.88 -4.98 4.18
C ILE A 91 -14.70 -4.90 3.22
N GLU A 92 -14.68 -3.91 2.33
CA GLU A 92 -13.59 -3.72 1.37
C GLU A 92 -12.23 -3.48 2.05
N SER A 93 -12.23 -3.01 3.30
CA SER A 93 -11.02 -2.80 4.10
C SER A 93 -10.57 -4.04 4.89
N ARG A 94 -11.37 -5.12 4.92
CA ARG A 94 -11.21 -6.26 5.83
C ARG A 94 -10.45 -7.44 5.22
N GLY A 95 -9.88 -7.29 4.02
CA GLY A 95 -9.35 -8.41 3.23
C GLY A 95 -8.33 -9.31 3.95
N VAL A 96 -7.46 -8.76 4.81
CA VAL A 96 -6.52 -9.57 5.62
C VAL A 96 -7.27 -10.42 6.65
N GLN A 97 -8.20 -9.83 7.40
CA GLN A 97 -8.97 -10.53 8.42
C GLN A 97 -9.79 -11.66 7.79
N LEU A 98 -10.39 -11.41 6.63
CA LEU A 98 -11.15 -12.41 5.89
C LEU A 98 -10.26 -13.55 5.39
N GLN A 99 -9.09 -13.26 4.85
CA GLN A 99 -8.15 -14.31 4.44
C GLN A 99 -7.71 -15.20 5.61
N MET A 100 -7.48 -14.63 6.79
CA MET A 100 -7.17 -15.39 8.01
C MET A 100 -8.33 -16.29 8.41
N ILE A 101 -9.54 -15.74 8.53
CA ILE A 101 -10.75 -16.51 8.91
C ILE A 101 -10.99 -17.64 7.91
N ALA A 102 -10.95 -17.34 6.61
CA ALA A 102 -11.21 -18.30 5.55
C ALA A 102 -10.19 -19.45 5.55
N ARG A 103 -8.90 -19.14 5.73
CA ARG A 103 -7.86 -20.18 5.80
C ARG A 103 -8.01 -21.06 7.03
N VAL A 104 -8.34 -20.48 8.18
CA VAL A 104 -8.61 -21.28 9.40
C VAL A 104 -9.84 -22.15 9.20
N ALA A 105 -10.93 -21.61 8.66
CA ALA A 105 -12.13 -22.39 8.37
C ALA A 105 -11.85 -23.54 7.38
N GLN A 106 -10.96 -23.35 6.42
CA GLN A 106 -10.55 -24.39 5.46
C GLN A 106 -9.65 -25.47 6.09
N ARG A 107 -8.75 -25.10 7.01
CA ARG A 107 -7.66 -25.97 7.48
C ARG A 107 -7.86 -26.55 8.88
N ASN A 108 -8.58 -25.83 9.73
CA ASN A 108 -8.90 -26.21 11.10
C ASN A 108 -10.28 -25.66 11.51
N PRO A 109 -11.39 -26.14 10.90
CA PRO A 109 -12.74 -25.66 11.22
C PRO A 109 -13.14 -25.92 12.67
N ASP A 110 -12.63 -26.99 13.28
CA ASP A 110 -12.86 -27.33 14.69
C ASP A 110 -12.09 -26.42 15.65
N GLY A 111 -11.03 -25.76 15.17
CA GLY A 111 -10.28 -24.74 15.90
C GLY A 111 -10.98 -23.39 15.99
N ILE A 112 -12.20 -23.24 15.44
CA ILE A 112 -13.03 -22.04 15.57
C ILE A 112 -14.07 -22.29 16.66
N SER A 113 -14.00 -21.53 17.76
CA SER A 113 -14.96 -21.64 18.86
C SER A 113 -16.40 -21.34 18.44
N ASP A 114 -17.37 -21.95 19.12
CA ASP A 114 -18.80 -21.74 18.84
C ASP A 114 -19.21 -20.28 19.04
N GLU A 115 -18.59 -19.57 19.98
CA GLU A 115 -18.80 -18.13 20.16
C GLU A 115 -18.31 -17.34 18.93
N ALA A 116 -17.15 -17.67 18.37
CA ALA A 116 -16.65 -17.04 17.15
C ALA A 116 -17.55 -17.35 15.94
N LYS A 117 -18.01 -18.61 15.80
CA LYS A 117 -18.98 -19.01 14.76
C LYS A 117 -20.28 -18.21 14.88
N LYS A 118 -20.83 -18.10 16.10
CA LYS A 118 -22.05 -17.33 16.38
C LYS A 118 -21.88 -15.86 16.00
N ASN A 119 -20.77 -15.24 16.37
CA ASN A 119 -20.47 -13.83 16.08
C ASN A 119 -20.25 -13.56 14.58
N LEU A 120 -19.79 -14.55 13.80
CA LEU A 120 -19.57 -14.39 12.34
C LEU A 120 -20.79 -14.76 11.50
N SER A 121 -21.65 -15.65 11.99
CA SER A 121 -22.81 -16.17 11.25
C SER A 121 -23.78 -15.12 10.67
N PRO A 122 -24.02 -13.94 11.30
CA PRO A 122 -24.89 -12.92 10.70
C PRO A 122 -24.24 -12.26 9.47
N VAL A 123 -22.91 -12.25 9.43
CA VAL A 123 -22.11 -11.56 8.41
C VAL A 123 -21.67 -12.53 7.29
N PHE A 124 -21.25 -13.74 7.66
CA PHE A 124 -20.62 -14.70 6.76
C PHE A 124 -21.23 -16.09 6.83
N ASN A 125 -21.20 -16.80 5.70
CA ASN A 125 -21.27 -18.26 5.68
C ASN A 125 -19.83 -18.81 5.73
N LEU A 126 -19.45 -19.38 6.86
CA LEU A 126 -18.07 -19.86 7.09
C LEU A 126 -17.68 -21.01 6.16
N ASP A 127 -18.59 -21.93 5.85
CA ASP A 127 -18.30 -23.06 4.95
C ASP A 127 -18.05 -22.56 3.53
N GLN A 128 -18.90 -21.65 3.04
CA GLN A 128 -18.71 -21.03 1.73
C GLN A 128 -17.46 -20.15 1.69
N MET A 129 -17.08 -19.53 2.81
CA MET A 129 -15.87 -18.74 2.93
C MET A 129 -14.61 -19.63 2.90
N ALA A 130 -14.65 -20.80 3.54
CA ALA A 130 -13.60 -21.81 3.49
C ALA A 130 -13.42 -22.37 2.07
N ASP A 131 -14.54 -22.67 1.41
CA ASP A 131 -14.57 -23.15 0.02
C ASP A 131 -14.06 -22.11 -0.98
N ALA A 132 -14.38 -20.83 -0.75
CA ALA A 132 -13.97 -19.72 -1.59
C ALA A 132 -12.54 -19.23 -1.29
N TYR A 133 -11.85 -19.80 -0.29
CA TYR A 133 -10.50 -19.37 0.07
C TYR A 133 -9.56 -19.51 -1.13
N PHE A 134 -8.96 -18.38 -1.50
CA PHE A 134 -7.91 -18.33 -2.50
C PHE A 134 -6.79 -17.40 -2.01
N GLN A 135 -5.59 -17.96 -1.85
CA GLN A 135 -4.47 -17.27 -1.22
C GLN A 135 -4.09 -15.95 -1.93
N GLN A 136 -4.26 -15.87 -3.25
CA GLN A 136 -3.85 -14.71 -4.03
C GLN A 136 -4.89 -13.58 -4.01
N ASP A 137 -6.14 -13.84 -3.61
CA ASP A 137 -7.23 -12.89 -3.81
C ASP A 137 -8.29 -13.00 -2.72
N ALA A 138 -8.58 -11.89 -2.03
CA ALA A 138 -9.64 -11.80 -1.04
C ALA A 138 -11.03 -11.54 -1.64
N ASP A 139 -11.15 -11.22 -2.93
CA ASP A 139 -12.44 -10.95 -3.56
C ASP A 139 -13.39 -12.16 -3.55
N PRO A 140 -12.94 -13.42 -3.77
CA PRO A 140 -13.78 -14.61 -3.62
C PRO A 140 -14.44 -14.73 -2.24
N VAL A 141 -13.71 -14.44 -1.16
CA VAL A 141 -14.25 -14.53 0.22
C VAL A 141 -15.09 -13.33 0.62
N LYS A 142 -15.01 -12.22 -0.13
CA LYS A 142 -15.93 -11.08 -0.05
C LYS A 142 -17.15 -11.23 -0.95
N SER A 143 -17.26 -12.33 -1.70
CA SER A 143 -18.23 -12.40 -2.78
C SER A 143 -19.66 -12.43 -2.26
N SER A 144 -20.47 -11.65 -2.95
CA SER A 144 -21.85 -11.32 -2.63
C SER A 144 -22.83 -12.05 -3.56
N GLY A 145 -22.31 -12.90 -4.46
CA GLY A 145 -23.08 -13.82 -5.33
C GLY A 145 -23.57 -13.28 -6.67
N ILE A 146 -23.13 -12.10 -7.12
CA ILE A 146 -23.69 -11.46 -8.34
C ILE A 146 -23.34 -12.21 -9.66
N GLN A 147 -22.40 -13.15 -9.63
CA GLN A 147 -22.10 -14.07 -10.74
C GLN A 147 -21.72 -15.42 -10.15
N ALA A 148 -22.48 -16.50 -10.40
CA ALA A 148 -22.16 -17.94 -10.19
C ALA A 148 -21.25 -18.35 -9.00
N LYS A 149 -21.04 -17.47 -8.02
CA LYS A 149 -20.04 -17.53 -6.96
C LYS A 149 -20.81 -17.75 -5.67
N LYS A 150 -20.28 -18.64 -4.83
CA LYS A 150 -20.80 -18.90 -3.49
C LYS A 150 -20.89 -17.58 -2.71
N VAL A 151 -22.01 -17.35 -2.02
CA VAL A 151 -22.28 -16.15 -1.23
C VAL A 151 -21.62 -16.32 0.15
N SER A 152 -20.33 -16.01 0.23
CA SER A 152 -19.63 -16.01 1.52
C SER A 152 -20.07 -14.83 2.38
N TYR A 153 -20.27 -13.64 1.78
CA TYR A 153 -20.65 -12.41 2.48
C TYR A 153 -22.12 -12.05 2.30
N LYS A 154 -22.85 -11.89 3.41
CA LYS A 154 -24.30 -11.63 3.43
C LYS A 154 -24.66 -10.15 3.25
N TRP A 155 -24.10 -9.53 2.21
CA TRP A 155 -24.19 -8.08 1.95
C TRP A 155 -25.61 -7.48 1.96
N ARG A 156 -26.64 -8.25 1.58
CA ARG A 156 -28.04 -7.78 1.53
C ARG A 156 -28.69 -7.67 2.90
N THR A 157 -28.20 -8.43 3.87
CA THR A 157 -28.85 -8.60 5.19
C THR A 157 -27.99 -8.14 6.34
N VAL A 158 -26.67 -8.02 6.13
CA VAL A 158 -25.74 -7.57 7.16
C VAL A 158 -26.03 -6.13 7.58
N THR A 159 -26.11 -5.91 8.88
CA THR A 159 -26.27 -4.59 9.49
C THR A 159 -24.96 -4.12 10.14
N PRO A 160 -24.81 -2.81 10.42
CA PRO A 160 -23.68 -2.33 11.24
C PRO A 160 -23.57 -3.05 12.58
N GLU A 161 -24.70 -3.39 13.21
CA GLU A 161 -24.76 -4.08 14.49
C GLU A 161 -24.22 -5.51 14.41
N ASP A 162 -24.49 -6.21 13.30
CA ASP A 162 -23.95 -7.55 13.04
C ASP A 162 -22.41 -7.56 12.98
N MET A 163 -21.80 -6.43 12.60
CA MET A 163 -20.34 -6.28 12.53
C MET A 163 -19.67 -6.05 13.90
N ASN A 164 -20.43 -5.79 14.97
CA ASN A 164 -19.88 -5.55 16.31
C ASN A 164 -19.08 -6.75 16.84
N GLY A 165 -19.54 -7.97 16.54
CA GLY A 165 -18.87 -9.21 16.94
C GLY A 165 -17.67 -9.59 16.07
N PHE A 166 -17.52 -8.99 14.89
CA PHE A 166 -16.55 -9.42 13.87
C PHE A 166 -15.10 -9.38 14.36
N ASN A 167 -14.67 -8.24 14.92
CA ASN A 167 -13.29 -8.07 15.39
C ASN A 167 -12.96 -9.02 16.56
N LYS A 168 -13.93 -9.22 17.47
CA LYS A 168 -13.77 -10.15 18.59
C LYS A 168 -13.62 -11.58 18.10
N ALA A 169 -14.47 -12.00 17.15
CA ALA A 169 -14.39 -13.33 16.55
C ALA A 169 -13.08 -13.54 15.77
N TRP A 170 -12.68 -12.57 14.96
CA TRP A 170 -11.39 -12.61 14.24
C TRP A 170 -10.22 -12.77 15.22
N LEU A 171 -10.17 -11.98 16.30
CA LEU A 171 -9.09 -12.04 17.27
C LEU A 171 -9.05 -13.40 18.00
N ALA A 172 -10.22 -13.95 18.36
CA ALA A 172 -10.31 -15.29 18.95
C ALA A 172 -9.75 -16.35 17.99
N ILE A 173 -10.19 -16.34 16.72
CA ILE A 173 -9.72 -17.25 15.69
C ILE A 173 -8.20 -17.17 15.51
N VAL A 174 -7.63 -15.95 15.43
CA VAL A 174 -6.18 -15.75 15.29
C VAL A 174 -5.43 -16.25 16.53
N LYS A 175 -5.95 -16.00 17.73
CA LYS A 175 -5.32 -16.44 18.98
C LYS A 175 -5.30 -17.95 19.11
N ASP A 176 -6.37 -18.61 18.68
CA ASP A 176 -6.50 -20.08 18.76
C ASP A 176 -5.75 -20.77 17.59
N ASN A 177 -5.52 -20.07 16.48
CA ASN A 177 -4.88 -20.61 15.27
C ASN A 177 -3.75 -19.69 14.72
N PRO A 178 -2.75 -19.34 15.52
CA PRO A 178 -1.80 -18.27 15.19
C PRO A 178 -0.94 -18.59 13.97
N VAL A 179 -0.55 -19.86 13.79
CA VAL A 179 0.26 -20.30 12.65
C VAL A 179 -0.55 -20.21 11.35
N ILE A 180 -1.78 -20.75 11.33
CA ILE A 180 -2.62 -20.71 10.12
C ILE A 180 -2.99 -19.26 9.76
N ALA A 181 -3.25 -18.41 10.76
CA ALA A 181 -3.52 -16.99 10.54
C ALA A 181 -2.30 -16.25 9.98
N LEU A 182 -1.10 -16.48 10.52
CA LEU A 182 0.14 -15.91 10.01
C LEU A 182 0.42 -16.39 8.58
N ASP A 183 0.25 -17.68 8.32
CA ASP A 183 0.39 -18.26 6.98
C ASP A 183 -0.58 -17.63 5.99
N ALA A 184 -1.82 -17.35 6.41
CA ALA A 184 -2.80 -16.66 5.57
C ALA A 184 -2.33 -15.24 5.21
N LEU A 185 -1.78 -14.50 6.18
CA LEU A 185 -1.21 -13.18 5.94
C LEU A 185 -0.04 -13.24 4.95
N LEU A 186 0.93 -14.10 5.23
CA LEU A 186 2.14 -14.23 4.41
C LEU A 186 1.80 -14.69 2.99
N ALA A 187 0.94 -15.71 2.84
CA ALA A 187 0.53 -16.21 1.53
C ALA A 187 -0.24 -15.16 0.69
N LYS A 188 -0.90 -14.20 1.35
CA LYS A 188 -1.62 -13.12 0.69
C LYS A 188 -0.70 -11.98 0.22
N CYS A 189 0.53 -11.87 0.74
CA CYS A 189 1.41 -10.75 0.41
C CYS A 189 2.83 -11.12 -0.05
N PHE A 190 3.22 -12.40 -0.01
CA PHE A 190 4.60 -12.81 -0.31
C PHE A 190 5.07 -12.38 -1.71
N GLY A 191 4.15 -12.34 -2.68
CA GLY A 191 4.50 -12.12 -4.08
C GLY A 191 5.03 -10.71 -4.34
N TYR A 192 4.63 -9.73 -3.52
CA TYR A 192 5.19 -8.39 -3.52
C TYR A 192 6.69 -8.34 -3.17
N PHE A 193 7.18 -9.34 -2.42
CA PHE A 193 8.54 -9.38 -1.88
C PHE A 193 9.38 -10.54 -2.44
N ASN A 194 8.84 -11.29 -3.41
CA ASN A 194 9.52 -12.40 -4.05
C ASN A 194 9.78 -12.07 -5.51
N VAL A 195 11.03 -11.75 -5.85
CA VAL A 195 11.47 -11.40 -7.23
C VAL A 195 11.23 -12.53 -8.24
N THR A 196 11.14 -13.78 -7.77
CA THR A 196 10.87 -14.94 -8.63
C THR A 196 9.39 -15.21 -8.85
N ASP A 197 8.52 -14.60 -8.04
CA ASP A 197 7.08 -14.75 -8.20
C ASP A 197 6.58 -13.95 -9.40
N ARG A 198 5.69 -14.56 -10.18
CA ARG A 198 5.05 -13.86 -11.30
C ARG A 198 3.84 -13.10 -10.79
N PRO A 199 3.55 -11.91 -11.36
CA PRO A 199 2.40 -11.13 -10.96
C PRO A 199 1.12 -11.95 -11.10
N TYR A 200 0.32 -12.00 -10.02
CA TYR A 200 -1.02 -12.57 -10.06
C TYR A 200 -1.91 -11.75 -10.99
N VAL A 201 -1.78 -10.42 -10.91
CA VAL A 201 -2.35 -9.50 -11.89
C VAL A 201 -1.25 -8.56 -12.39
N SER A 202 -0.83 -8.78 -13.64
CA SER A 202 0.15 -7.95 -14.33
C SER A 202 -0.46 -6.67 -14.92
N MET A 203 0.42 -5.74 -15.29
CA MET A 203 0.09 -4.46 -15.93
C MET A 203 -0.71 -4.58 -17.22
N ASP A 204 -0.55 -5.70 -17.93
CA ASP A 204 -1.29 -5.98 -19.16
C ASP A 204 -2.81 -5.97 -18.96
N TYR A 205 -3.30 -6.19 -17.73
CA TYR A 205 -4.71 -6.03 -17.37
C TYR A 205 -5.28 -4.68 -17.87
N TYR A 206 -4.51 -3.60 -17.81
CA TYR A 206 -4.97 -2.27 -18.25
C TYR A 206 -4.82 -2.03 -19.75
N VAL A 207 -4.09 -2.90 -20.45
CA VAL A 207 -3.79 -2.76 -21.88
C VAL A 207 -4.65 -3.70 -22.72
N THR A 208 -4.99 -4.88 -22.20
CA THR A 208 -5.70 -5.93 -22.94
C THR A 208 -6.84 -6.60 -22.16
N SER A 209 -7.45 -5.94 -21.17
CA SER A 209 -8.67 -6.47 -20.53
C SER A 209 -9.84 -6.58 -21.51
N ASP A 210 -10.85 -7.38 -21.15
CA ASP A 210 -12.09 -7.50 -21.93
C ASP A 210 -12.78 -6.14 -22.13
N TYR A 211 -12.72 -5.25 -21.14
CA TYR A 211 -13.23 -3.89 -21.31
C TYR A 211 -12.50 -3.17 -22.46
N VAL A 212 -11.17 -3.17 -22.43
CA VAL A 212 -10.34 -2.48 -23.41
C VAL A 212 -10.46 -3.11 -24.80
N GLN A 213 -10.48 -4.43 -24.89
CA GLN A 213 -10.41 -5.14 -26.18
C GLN A 213 -11.77 -5.50 -26.79
N LYS A 214 -12.84 -5.59 -25.99
CA LYS A 214 -14.15 -6.09 -26.48
C LYS A 214 -15.31 -5.15 -26.19
N ASN A 215 -15.42 -4.68 -24.95
CA ASN A 215 -16.67 -4.07 -24.46
C ASN A 215 -16.70 -2.54 -24.60
N SER A 216 -15.54 -1.89 -24.74
CA SER A 216 -15.48 -0.43 -24.90
C SER A 216 -16.06 0.03 -26.24
N THR A 217 -16.64 1.22 -26.25
CA THR A 217 -17.32 1.77 -27.44
C THR A 217 -16.34 2.16 -28.56
N TRP A 218 -15.17 2.67 -28.20
CA TRP A 218 -14.16 3.15 -29.16
C TRP A 218 -12.76 2.58 -28.91
N ILE A 219 -12.38 2.39 -27.64
CA ILE A 219 -11.03 1.95 -27.25
C ILE A 219 -10.69 0.58 -27.87
N LYS A 220 -11.67 -0.32 -28.04
CA LYS A 220 -11.50 -1.65 -28.64
C LYS A 220 -10.94 -1.61 -30.05
N SER A 221 -11.25 -0.57 -30.82
CA SER A 221 -10.82 -0.40 -32.21
C SER A 221 -9.48 0.34 -32.30
N TYR A 222 -9.09 1.05 -31.25
CA TYR A 222 -7.86 1.85 -31.25
C TYR A 222 -6.64 1.00 -30.86
N HIS A 223 -5.70 0.83 -31.80
CA HIS A 223 -4.46 0.06 -31.60
C HIS A 223 -4.65 -1.35 -31.04
N HIS A 224 -5.78 -2.01 -31.36
CA HIS A 224 -6.14 -3.33 -30.85
C HIS A 224 -4.99 -4.34 -30.96
N ASP A 225 -4.53 -4.59 -32.19
CA ASP A 225 -3.50 -5.57 -32.49
C ASP A 225 -2.12 -5.17 -31.94
N TRP A 226 -1.85 -3.87 -31.91
CA TRP A 226 -0.60 -3.35 -31.35
C TRP A 226 -0.53 -3.60 -29.84
N ARG A 227 -1.62 -3.32 -29.10
CA ARG A 227 -1.72 -3.63 -27.66
C ARG A 227 -1.54 -5.11 -27.38
N GLU A 228 -2.16 -5.98 -28.19
CA GLU A 228 -1.94 -7.42 -28.07
C GLU A 228 -0.48 -7.82 -28.30
N LYS A 229 0.17 -7.27 -29.32
CA LYS A 229 1.59 -7.54 -29.60
C LYS A 229 2.48 -7.11 -28.45
N VAL A 230 2.26 -5.92 -27.90
CA VAL A 230 3.00 -5.40 -26.74
C VAL A 230 2.82 -6.33 -25.53
N VAL A 231 1.59 -6.73 -25.22
CA VAL A 231 1.32 -7.63 -24.09
C VAL A 231 1.94 -9.02 -24.30
N LYS A 232 1.85 -9.58 -25.51
CA LYS A 232 2.49 -10.86 -25.84
C LYS A 232 4.01 -10.77 -25.66
N PHE A 233 4.63 -9.71 -26.16
CA PHE A 233 6.06 -9.45 -25.97
C PHE A 233 6.44 -9.32 -24.50
N THR A 234 5.76 -8.46 -23.73
CA THR A 234 6.07 -8.23 -22.31
C THR A 234 5.88 -9.49 -21.48
N LYS A 235 4.83 -10.30 -21.76
CA LYS A 235 4.64 -11.61 -21.12
C LYS A 235 5.75 -12.61 -21.45
N GLN A 236 6.29 -12.59 -22.67
CA GLN A 236 7.42 -13.45 -23.04
C GLN A 236 8.69 -12.99 -22.34
N TRP A 237 8.98 -11.69 -22.35
CA TRP A 237 10.13 -11.13 -21.63
C TRP A 237 10.06 -11.43 -20.13
N GLY A 238 8.91 -11.21 -19.49
CA GLY A 238 8.71 -11.50 -18.06
C GLY A 238 8.88 -12.98 -17.67
N LYS A 239 8.89 -13.91 -18.64
CA LYS A 239 9.16 -15.34 -18.38
C LYS A 239 10.64 -15.69 -18.35
N ILE A 240 11.51 -14.84 -18.90
CA ILE A 240 12.95 -15.10 -18.98
C ILE A 240 13.54 -15.01 -17.56
N PRO A 241 14.22 -16.06 -17.05
CA PRO A 241 14.84 -16.00 -15.74
C PRO A 241 15.82 -14.83 -15.62
N VAL A 242 15.78 -14.12 -14.49
CA VAL A 242 16.61 -12.94 -14.17
C VAL A 242 16.31 -11.71 -15.06
N LEU A 243 16.39 -11.84 -16.38
CA LEU A 243 16.13 -10.74 -17.32
C LEU A 243 14.67 -10.28 -17.32
N GLY A 244 13.73 -11.18 -17.03
CA GLY A 244 12.32 -10.86 -16.88
C GLY A 244 12.01 -10.06 -15.61
N TRP A 245 12.90 -10.01 -14.62
CA TRP A 245 12.65 -9.28 -13.38
C TRP A 245 12.44 -7.78 -13.61
N PHE A 246 13.10 -7.20 -14.62
CA PHE A 246 12.97 -5.78 -14.95
C PHE A 246 11.55 -5.35 -15.36
N VAL A 247 10.71 -6.29 -15.80
CA VAL A 247 9.32 -5.99 -16.16
C VAL A 247 8.33 -6.28 -15.02
N HIS A 248 8.79 -6.83 -13.89
CA HIS A 248 7.95 -7.16 -12.75
C HIS A 248 8.07 -6.11 -11.64
N GLY A 249 6.94 -5.71 -11.06
CA GLY A 249 6.93 -4.69 -10.00
C GLY A 249 7.70 -5.10 -8.73
N ASN A 250 7.68 -6.39 -8.37
CA ASN A 250 8.28 -6.94 -7.15
C ASN A 250 9.82 -6.82 -7.13
N PHE A 251 10.46 -6.81 -8.31
CA PHE A 251 11.88 -6.52 -8.45
C PHE A 251 12.24 -5.14 -7.87
N TYR A 252 11.47 -4.11 -8.22
CA TYR A 252 11.68 -2.75 -7.74
C TYR A 252 11.38 -2.59 -6.25
N VAL A 253 10.41 -3.34 -5.72
CA VAL A 253 10.14 -3.39 -4.27
C VAL A 253 11.35 -3.92 -3.53
N VAL A 254 11.88 -5.07 -3.94
CA VAL A 254 13.04 -5.71 -3.29
C VAL A 254 14.28 -4.83 -3.40
N LEU A 255 14.57 -4.25 -4.57
CA LEU A 255 15.70 -3.33 -4.72
C LEU A 255 15.55 -2.08 -3.84
N THR A 256 14.35 -1.51 -3.73
CA THR A 256 14.09 -0.36 -2.86
C THR A 256 14.32 -0.72 -1.38
N LEU A 257 13.92 -1.92 -0.95
CA LEU A 257 14.19 -2.40 0.40
C LEU A 257 15.69 -2.61 0.65
N LEU A 258 16.43 -3.15 -0.32
CA LEU A 258 17.88 -3.31 -0.22
C LEU A 258 18.60 -1.95 -0.12
N ILE A 259 18.19 -0.95 -0.91
CA ILE A 259 18.72 0.42 -0.79
C ILE A 259 18.35 1.01 0.57
N GLY A 260 17.11 0.83 1.03
CA GLY A 260 16.70 1.25 2.37
C GLY A 260 17.55 0.61 3.48
N ALA A 261 17.86 -0.68 3.39
CA ALA A 261 18.74 -1.36 4.33
C ALA A 261 20.17 -0.79 4.27
N ALA A 262 20.70 -0.52 3.07
CA ALA A 262 22.01 0.11 2.90
C ALA A 262 22.06 1.51 3.53
N GLU A 263 20.99 2.31 3.38
CA GLU A 263 20.83 3.62 4.01
C GLU A 263 20.79 3.54 5.55
N VAL A 264 20.15 2.50 6.11
CA VAL A 264 20.17 2.20 7.56
C VAL A 264 21.58 1.88 8.04
N ILE A 265 22.31 1.02 7.32
CA ILE A 265 23.70 0.65 7.64
C ILE A 265 24.62 1.89 7.60
N ARG A 266 24.38 2.79 6.65
CA ARG A 266 25.09 4.07 6.51
C ARG A 266 24.61 5.14 7.50
N ARG A 267 23.57 4.87 8.31
CA ARG A 267 22.98 5.79 9.30
C ARG A 267 22.44 7.10 8.69
N ARG A 268 21.97 7.04 7.45
CA ARG A 268 21.43 8.20 6.71
C ARG A 268 19.95 8.44 7.06
N TRP A 269 19.69 8.74 8.33
CA TRP A 269 18.32 8.82 8.87
C TRP A 269 17.44 9.84 8.15
N LEU A 270 17.99 10.99 7.76
CA LEU A 270 17.24 12.01 7.02
C LEU A 270 16.86 11.55 5.61
N THR A 271 17.74 10.84 4.92
CA THR A 271 17.45 10.25 3.61
C THR A 271 16.42 9.13 3.76
N LEU A 272 16.50 8.30 4.80
CA LEU A 272 15.44 7.32 5.09
C LEU A 272 14.06 7.97 5.30
N MET A 273 13.99 9.15 5.92
CA MET A 273 12.72 9.87 6.07
C MET A 273 12.06 10.22 4.74
N THR A 274 12.84 10.48 3.68
CA THR A 274 12.28 10.75 2.35
C THR A 274 11.75 9.48 1.68
N HIS A 275 12.18 8.29 2.12
CA HIS A 275 11.74 7.00 1.61
C HIS A 275 10.56 6.40 2.41
N ILE A 276 10.21 6.97 3.57
CA ILE A 276 9.07 6.51 4.41
C ILE A 276 7.79 6.30 3.60
N PRO A 277 7.36 7.22 2.71
CA PRO A 277 6.12 7.01 1.95
C PRO A 277 6.12 5.72 1.14
N LEU A 278 7.29 5.28 0.65
CA LEU A 278 7.45 4.02 -0.07
C LEU A 278 7.34 2.82 0.86
N LEU A 279 7.92 2.89 2.06
CA LEU A 279 7.77 1.84 3.07
C LEU A 279 6.33 1.72 3.57
N LEU A 280 5.65 2.86 3.77
CA LEU A 280 4.24 2.88 4.15
C LEU A 280 3.34 2.35 3.03
N LEU A 281 3.65 2.67 1.76
CA LEU A 281 2.99 2.08 0.61
C LEU A 281 3.16 0.55 0.60
N MET A 282 4.35 0.02 0.89
CA MET A 282 4.57 -1.43 1.02
C MET A 282 3.74 -2.03 2.17
N GLY A 283 3.54 -1.30 3.26
CA GLY A 283 2.58 -1.68 4.31
C GLY A 283 1.15 -1.76 3.79
N VAL A 284 0.71 -0.79 2.99
CA VAL A 284 -0.61 -0.82 2.32
C VAL A 284 -0.71 -1.98 1.33
N MET A 285 0.36 -2.29 0.59
CA MET A 285 0.41 -3.44 -0.33
C MET A 285 0.14 -4.78 0.38
N ILE A 286 0.68 -4.98 1.59
CA ILE A 286 0.38 -6.17 2.41
C ILE A 286 -1.13 -6.30 2.69
N THR A 287 -1.80 -5.16 2.87
CA THR A 287 -3.25 -5.13 3.14
C THR A 287 -4.11 -5.21 1.88
N ALA A 288 -3.54 -5.03 0.68
CA ALA A 288 -4.25 -5.02 -0.59
C ALA A 288 -5.08 -6.30 -0.81
N PRO A 289 -6.22 -6.23 -1.52
CA PRO A 289 -7.12 -7.38 -1.66
C PRO A 289 -6.49 -8.54 -2.45
N ALA A 290 -5.64 -8.23 -3.42
CA ALA A 290 -4.92 -9.21 -4.23
C ALA A 290 -3.42 -9.18 -3.91
N ASN A 291 -2.79 -10.36 -3.85
CA ASN A 291 -1.34 -10.50 -3.82
C ASN A 291 -0.75 -10.11 -5.17
N ASN A 292 0.51 -9.67 -5.17
CA ASN A 292 1.31 -9.41 -6.37
C ASN A 292 0.54 -8.76 -7.54
N PHE A 293 -0.29 -7.76 -7.21
CA PHE A 293 -0.98 -6.94 -8.20
C PHE A 293 -0.10 -5.73 -8.49
N GLU A 294 0.48 -5.70 -9.69
CA GLU A 294 1.51 -4.74 -10.08
C GLU A 294 1.12 -3.27 -9.92
N ARG A 295 -0.17 -2.93 -9.99
CA ARG A 295 -0.65 -1.55 -9.81
C ARG A 295 -0.28 -0.95 -8.46
N HIS A 296 -0.17 -1.78 -7.43
CA HIS A 296 0.19 -1.34 -6.10
C HIS A 296 1.70 -1.08 -5.96
N MET A 297 2.51 -1.64 -6.88
CA MET A 297 3.96 -1.47 -6.94
C MET A 297 4.40 -0.35 -7.89
N LEU A 298 3.51 0.14 -8.76
CA LEU A 298 3.83 1.21 -9.74
C LEU A 298 4.51 2.44 -9.12
N PRO A 299 4.03 2.99 -7.99
CA PRO A 299 4.69 4.16 -7.42
C PRO A 299 6.14 3.86 -7.04
N VAL A 300 6.42 2.65 -6.51
CA VAL A 300 7.78 2.20 -6.19
C VAL A 300 8.63 2.08 -7.45
N ALA A 301 8.10 1.45 -8.50
CA ALA A 301 8.82 1.29 -9.76
C ALA A 301 9.15 2.64 -10.42
N PHE A 302 8.20 3.59 -10.45
CA PHE A 302 8.41 4.89 -11.08
C PHE A 302 9.40 5.78 -10.31
N VAL A 303 9.41 5.71 -8.98
CA VAL A 303 10.33 6.51 -8.17
C VAL A 303 11.69 5.84 -7.94
N PHE A 304 11.83 4.56 -8.28
CA PHE A 304 13.05 3.79 -8.04
C PHE A 304 14.31 4.47 -8.59
N GLY A 305 14.24 5.05 -9.79
CA GLY A 305 15.37 5.80 -10.37
C GLY A 305 15.83 6.96 -9.48
N PHE A 306 14.89 7.70 -8.87
CA PHE A 306 15.23 8.77 -7.93
C PHE A 306 15.81 8.26 -6.62
N VAL A 307 15.37 7.10 -6.14
CA VAL A 307 15.95 6.42 -4.97
C VAL A 307 17.42 6.07 -5.23
N VAL A 308 17.72 5.45 -6.38
CA VAL A 308 19.09 5.12 -6.79
C VAL A 308 19.95 6.37 -6.94
N LEU A 309 19.45 7.41 -7.61
CA LEU A 309 20.18 8.67 -7.79
C LEU A 309 20.47 9.35 -6.45
N THR A 310 19.53 9.32 -5.52
CA THR A 310 19.72 9.88 -4.16
C THR A 310 20.81 9.11 -3.42
N TYR A 311 20.74 7.78 -3.41
CA TYR A 311 21.75 6.92 -2.80
C TYR A 311 23.15 7.18 -3.39
N TRP A 312 23.24 7.25 -4.72
CA TRP A 312 24.49 7.49 -5.45
C TRP A 312 25.09 8.86 -5.13
N ARG A 313 24.27 9.92 -5.20
CA ARG A 313 24.68 11.29 -4.88
C ARG A 313 25.23 11.39 -3.46
N ASP A 314 24.51 10.84 -2.49
CA ASP A 314 24.89 10.93 -1.07
C ASP A 314 26.18 10.13 -0.81
N SER A 315 26.33 8.96 -1.44
CA SER A 315 27.56 8.17 -1.39
C SER A 315 28.77 8.88 -1.99
N HIS A 316 28.60 9.57 -3.13
CA HIS A 316 29.69 10.36 -3.71
C HIS A 316 30.08 11.55 -2.82
N ALA A 317 29.11 12.21 -2.19
CA ALA A 317 29.37 13.33 -1.30
C ALA A 317 30.13 12.90 -0.03
N GLU A 318 29.84 11.71 0.51
CA GLU A 318 30.61 11.12 1.61
C GLU A 318 32.03 10.76 1.18
N TRP A 319 32.17 10.04 0.06
CA TRP A 319 33.47 9.66 -0.47
C TRP A 319 34.38 10.87 -0.74
N ALA A 320 33.84 11.94 -1.33
CA ALA A 320 34.59 13.16 -1.59
C ALA A 320 35.08 13.85 -0.30
N LYS A 321 34.29 13.78 0.80
CA LYS A 321 34.71 14.29 2.11
C LYS A 321 35.82 13.45 2.71
N ASP A 322 35.73 12.13 2.61
CA ASP A 322 36.74 11.21 3.14
C ASP A 322 38.10 11.38 2.42
N VAL A 323 38.06 11.55 1.09
CA VAL A 323 39.27 11.86 0.30
C VAL A 323 39.89 13.19 0.73
N ALA A 324 39.07 14.24 0.91
CA ALA A 324 39.57 15.54 1.33
C ALA A 324 40.15 15.56 2.76
N LEU A 325 39.67 14.67 3.65
CA LEU A 325 40.18 14.49 5.01
C LEU A 325 41.47 13.68 5.05
N THR A 326 41.65 12.73 4.13
CA THR A 326 42.85 11.88 4.05
C THR A 326 43.99 12.51 3.23
N SER A 327 43.70 13.53 2.42
CA SER A 327 44.70 14.32 1.68
C SER A 327 45.26 15.52 2.46
N ARG A 328 44.97 15.64 3.76
CA ARG A 328 45.48 16.67 4.69
C ARG A 328 46.32 16.01 5.78
#